data_AF-A0A453L7U3-F1
#
_entry.id   AF-A0A453L7U3-F1
#
_cell.length_a   1.000
_cell.length_b   1.000
_cell.length_c   1.000
_cell.angle_alpha   90.00
_cell.angle_beta   90.00
_cell.angle_gamma   90.00
#
_symmetry.space_group_name_H-M   'P 1'
#
loop_
_entity.id
_entity.type
_entity.pdbx_description
1 polymer ?
#
loop_
_entity_poly.entity_id
_entity_poly.type
_entity_poly.pdbx_seq_one_letter_code
_entity_poly.pdbx_strand_id
1 'polypeptide(L)'
;QEFYVRHVNGSPMNTEAERLRVIQCLESAIERRVSEGVKLELCSNDKVGLLSEVTRIFRENSLTVTRAEVSTRGRTAVNTFYVRSSAGEIVDQKTIDSIREAIGHNIQVKGHPEAPPAPQKKESPTWFLFANLFRPRSLPSLGMFVR
;
A
#
# COMPACT_ATOMS: atom_id res chain seq x y z
N GLN A 1 20.24 0.27 -11.95
CA GLN A 1 19.60 -0.52 -13.03
C GLN A 1 18.23 0.09 -13.29
N GLU A 2 17.90 0.37 -14.55
CA GLU A 2 16.64 1.01 -14.94
C GLU A 2 15.79 0.03 -15.76
N PHE A 3 14.47 0.06 -15.53
CA PHE A 3 13.49 -0.80 -16.21
C PHE A 3 12.51 0.06 -16.99
N TYR A 4 12.07 -0.41 -18.16
CA TYR A 4 11.08 0.27 -19.01
C TYR A 4 9.96 -0.68 -19.41
N VAL A 5 8.76 -0.13 -19.61
CA VAL A 5 7.59 -0.86 -20.14
C VAL A 5 7.51 -0.63 -21.66
N ARG A 6 7.27 -1.69 -22.41
CA ARG A 6 7.08 -1.67 -23.86
C ARG A 6 5.86 -2.49 -24.24
N HIS A 7 5.37 -2.24 -25.45
CA HIS A 7 4.41 -3.13 -26.09
C HIS A 7 4.99 -4.53 -26.27
N VAL A 8 4.11 -5.52 -26.38
CA VAL A 8 4.48 -6.92 -26.63
C VAL A 8 5.28 -7.09 -27.93
N ASN A 9 5.03 -6.23 -28.93
CA ASN A 9 5.77 -6.18 -30.19
C ASN A 9 7.14 -5.48 -30.08
N GLY A 10 7.54 -5.03 -28.89
CA GLY A 10 8.81 -4.34 -28.63
C GLY A 10 8.82 -2.83 -28.92
N SER A 11 7.76 -2.27 -29.51
CA SER A 11 7.72 -0.83 -29.80
C SER A 11 7.58 0.00 -28.52
N PRO A 12 8.21 1.20 -28.46
CA PRO A 12 8.03 2.11 -27.34
C PRO A 12 6.59 2.65 -27.27
N MET A 13 6.19 3.10 -26.08
CA MET A 13 4.92 3.79 -25.88
C MET A 13 5.04 5.24 -26.39
N ASN A 14 4.32 5.55 -27.47
CA ASN A 14 4.57 6.78 -28.25
C ASN A 14 3.61 7.92 -27.94
N THR A 15 2.54 7.67 -27.17
CA THR A 15 1.54 8.70 -26.84
C THR A 15 1.41 8.89 -25.33
N GLU A 16 1.16 10.14 -24.92
CA GLU A 16 1.02 10.47 -23.50
C GLU A 16 -0.18 9.76 -22.85
N ALA A 17 -1.31 9.71 -23.56
CA ALA A 17 -2.51 9.03 -23.06
C ALA A 17 -2.26 7.54 -22.78
N GLU A 18 -1.43 6.89 -23.59
CA GLU A 18 -1.05 5.50 -23.38
C GLU A 18 -0.15 5.33 -22.15
N ARG A 19 0.85 6.22 -22.00
CA ARG A 19 1.75 6.24 -20.82
C ARG A 19 0.97 6.41 -19.53
N LEU A 20 0.06 7.39 -19.49
CA LEU A 20 -0.78 7.66 -18.32
C LEU A 20 -1.68 6.47 -17.96
N ARG A 21 -2.27 5.79 -18.95
CA ARG A 21 -3.08 4.59 -18.69
C ARG A 21 -2.24 3.47 -18.06
N VAL A 22 -1.03 3.22 -18.57
CA VAL A 22 -0.15 2.21 -18.00
C VAL A 22 0.30 2.58 -16.59
N ILE A 23 0.66 3.84 -16.34
CA ILE A 23 1.01 4.34 -15.01
C ILE A 23 -0.15 4.07 -14.05
N GLN A 24 -1.36 4.52 -14.39
CA GLN A 24 -2.54 4.32 -13.55
C GLN A 24 -2.82 2.84 -13.29
N CYS A 25 -2.70 1.99 -14.31
CA CYS A 25 -2.88 0.55 -14.14
C CYS A 25 -1.82 -0.07 -13.21
N LEU A 26 -0.56 0.38 -13.30
CA LEU A 26 0.52 -0.08 -12.44
C LEU A 26 0.33 0.38 -11.01
N GLU A 27 0.04 1.66 -10.78
CA GLU A 27 -0.26 2.21 -9.46
C GLU A 27 -1.39 1.43 -8.81
N SER A 28 -2.53 1.28 -9.51
CA SER A 28 -3.65 0.52 -8.97
C SER A 28 -3.35 -1.00 -8.84
N ALA A 29 -2.43 -1.57 -9.61
CA ALA A 29 -2.02 -2.97 -9.44
C ALA A 29 -1.12 -3.16 -8.22
N ILE A 30 -0.27 -2.18 -7.91
CA ILE A 30 0.57 -2.12 -6.70
C ILE A 30 -0.34 -1.94 -5.49
N GLU A 31 -1.23 -0.95 -5.49
CA GLU A 31 -2.17 -0.69 -4.38
C GLU A 31 -3.03 -1.91 -4.05
N ARG A 32 -3.45 -2.68 -5.08
CA ARG A 32 -4.21 -3.93 -4.87
C ARG A 32 -3.37 -5.09 -4.34
N ARG A 33 -2.04 -5.07 -4.50
CA ARG A 33 -1.14 -6.19 -4.14
C ARG A 33 -0.29 -5.92 -2.91
N VAL A 34 0.02 -4.66 -2.62
CA VAL A 34 0.81 -4.23 -1.47
C VAL A 34 -0.16 -4.04 -0.30
N SER A 35 -0.14 -4.98 0.62
CA SER A 35 -0.81 -4.84 1.91
C SER A 35 -0.01 -3.88 2.78
N GLU A 36 -0.49 -2.64 2.94
CA GLU A 36 0.06 -1.68 3.89
C GLU A 36 -0.04 -2.22 5.33
N GLY A 37 1.04 -2.09 6.10
CA GLY A 37 1.04 -2.38 7.54
C GLY A 37 2.24 -3.18 8.03
N VAL A 38 2.06 -3.84 9.16
CA VAL A 38 3.07 -4.69 9.79
C VAL A 38 2.79 -6.14 9.44
N LYS A 39 3.82 -6.85 9.00
CA LYS A 39 3.78 -8.30 8.83
C LYS A 39 4.05 -8.95 10.19
N LEU A 40 3.13 -9.79 10.65
CA LEU A 40 3.25 -10.64 11.84
C LEU A 40 3.25 -12.10 11.40
N GLU A 41 4.38 -12.78 11.55
CA GLU A 41 4.50 -14.22 11.34
C GLU A 41 4.32 -14.94 12.68
N LEU A 42 3.41 -15.92 12.75
CA LEU A 42 3.05 -16.68 13.95
C LEU A 42 3.21 -18.17 13.68
N CYS A 43 3.96 -18.85 14.54
CA CYS A 43 4.21 -20.29 14.41
C CYS A 43 3.87 -21.00 15.72
N SER A 44 2.95 -21.97 15.70
CA SER A 44 2.52 -22.71 16.89
C SER A 44 1.96 -24.10 16.56
N ASN A 45 1.65 -24.90 17.58
CA ASN A 45 0.88 -26.13 17.37
C ASN A 45 -0.55 -25.78 16.95
N ASP A 46 -1.04 -26.44 15.92
CA ASP A 46 -2.40 -26.26 15.44
C ASP A 46 -3.39 -26.84 16.46
N LYS A 47 -4.35 -26.02 16.86
CA LYS A 47 -5.37 -26.35 17.86
C LYS A 47 -6.69 -25.69 17.47
N VAL A 48 -7.79 -26.34 17.84
CA VAL A 48 -9.12 -25.77 17.64
C VAL A 48 -9.20 -24.41 18.35
N GLY A 49 -9.65 -23.39 17.63
CA GLY A 49 -9.81 -22.04 18.14
C GLY A 49 -8.57 -21.14 18.05
N LEU A 50 -7.42 -21.64 17.56
CA LEU A 50 -6.18 -20.83 17.45
C LEU A 50 -6.40 -19.53 16.67
N LEU A 51 -7.00 -19.59 15.48
CA LEU A 51 -7.24 -18.39 14.67
C LEU A 51 -8.25 -17.45 15.32
N SER A 52 -9.24 -17.99 16.06
CA SER A 52 -10.20 -17.17 16.81
C SER A 52 -9.51 -16.42 17.96
N GLU A 53 -8.57 -17.07 18.65
CA GLU A 53 -7.79 -16.48 19.73
C GLU A 53 -6.89 -15.36 19.18
N VAL A 54 -6.15 -15.64 18.11
CA VAL A 54 -5.23 -14.68 17.47
C VAL A 54 -5.99 -13.46 16.90
N THR A 55 -7.07 -13.67 16.15
CA THR A 55 -7.85 -12.56 15.57
C THR A 55 -8.57 -11.74 16.65
N ARG A 56 -8.97 -12.37 17.76
CA ARG A 56 -9.51 -11.66 18.93
C ARG A 56 -8.46 -10.73 19.54
N ILE A 57 -7.22 -11.20 19.73
CA ILE A 57 -6.11 -10.39 20.27
C ILE A 57 -5.84 -9.19 19.36
N PHE A 58 -5.83 -9.37 18.04
CA PHE A 58 -5.67 -8.24 17.11
C PHE A 58 -6.78 -7.20 17.28
N ARG A 59 -8.04 -7.63 17.34
CA ARG A 59 -9.18 -6.73 17.56
C ARG A 59 -9.08 -5.98 18.89
N GLU A 60 -8.68 -6.67 19.96
CA GLU A 60 -8.52 -6.06 21.29
C GLU A 60 -7.36 -5.06 21.36
N ASN A 61 -6.37 -5.20 20.47
CA ASN A 61 -5.25 -4.26 20.30
C ASN A 61 -5.50 -3.22 19.19
N SER A 62 -6.76 -3.03 18.77
CA SER A 62 -7.13 -2.05 17.73
C SER A 62 -6.40 -2.27 16.40
N LEU A 63 -6.16 -3.53 16.04
CA LEU A 63 -5.58 -3.92 14.76
C LEU A 63 -6.63 -4.52 13.82
N THR A 64 -6.52 -4.15 12.56
CA THR A 64 -7.31 -4.70 11.47
C THR A 64 -6.42 -5.55 10.58
N VAL A 65 -6.85 -6.78 10.29
CA VAL A 65 -6.16 -7.69 9.35
C VAL A 65 -6.52 -7.29 7.92
N THR A 66 -5.52 -6.94 7.12
CA THR A 66 -5.68 -6.58 5.69
C THR A 66 -5.45 -7.79 4.79
N ARG A 67 -4.56 -8.69 5.19
CA ARG A 67 -4.27 -9.94 4.50
C ARG A 67 -3.85 -11.00 5.50
N ALA A 68 -4.20 -12.25 5.23
CA ALA A 68 -3.73 -13.39 6.02
C ALA A 68 -3.34 -14.54 5.10
N GLU A 69 -2.24 -15.20 5.45
CA GLU A 69 -1.79 -16.44 4.84
C GLU A 69 -1.75 -17.48 5.95
N VAL A 70 -2.62 -18.47 5.88
CA VAL A 70 -2.80 -19.48 6.92
C VAL A 70 -2.44 -20.83 6.33
N SER A 71 -1.52 -21.53 6.97
CA SER A 71 -1.10 -22.86 6.52
C SER A 71 -0.83 -23.76 7.72
N THR A 72 -1.14 -25.04 7.58
CA THR A 72 -0.80 -26.06 8.57
C THR A 72 0.15 -27.06 7.93
N ARG A 73 1.30 -27.30 8.57
CA ARG A 73 2.27 -28.32 8.18
C ARG A 73 2.39 -29.35 9.29
N GLY A 74 1.84 -30.54 9.05
CA GLY A 74 1.77 -31.59 10.07
C GLY A 74 0.91 -31.14 11.26
N ARG A 75 1.53 -30.92 12.41
CA ARG A 75 0.85 -30.43 13.63
C ARG A 75 1.10 -28.95 13.91
N THR A 76 1.81 -28.25 13.03
CA THR A 76 2.23 -26.86 13.24
C THR A 76 1.45 -25.94 12.31
N ALA A 77 0.77 -24.95 12.88
CA ALA A 77 0.19 -23.84 12.16
C ALA A 77 1.26 -22.75 11.94
N VAL A 78 1.41 -22.32 10.69
CA VAL A 78 2.28 -21.22 10.25
C VAL A 78 1.39 -20.18 9.60
N ASN A 79 1.15 -19.10 10.32
CA ASN A 79 0.22 -18.05 9.93
C ASN A 79 0.95 -16.72 9.78
N THR A 80 0.78 -16.07 8.64
CA THR A 80 1.26 -14.71 8.40
C THR A 80 0.08 -13.77 8.32
N PHE A 81 0.08 -12.72 9.12
CA PHE A 81 -0.95 -11.68 9.08
C PHE A 81 -0.31 -10.34 8.73
N TYR A 82 -0.97 -9.63 7.84
CA TYR A 82 -0.69 -8.24 7.54
C TYR A 82 -1.73 -7.41 8.28
N VAL A 83 -1.26 -6.57 9.20
CA VAL A 83 -2.12 -5.82 10.11
C VAL A 83 -1.85 -4.34 10.02
N ARG A 84 -2.91 -3.54 10.13
CA ARG A 84 -2.84 -2.08 10.26
C ARG A 84 -3.52 -1.62 11.54
N SER A 85 -3.15 -0.43 12.02
CA SER A 85 -3.95 0.24 13.04
C SER A 85 -5.36 0.52 12.50
N SER A 86 -6.38 0.27 13.31
CA SER A 86 -7.77 0.59 12.96
C SER A 86 -7.98 2.09 12.78
N ALA A 87 -7.16 2.92 13.43
CA ALA A 87 -7.15 4.38 13.29
C ALA A 87 -6.47 4.87 12.00
N GLY A 88 -5.85 3.96 11.22
CA GLY A 88 -5.08 4.32 10.03
C GLY A 88 -3.63 4.73 10.29
N GLU A 89 -3.23 4.81 11.56
CA GLU A 89 -1.87 5.13 11.99
C GLU A 89 -0.87 3.98 11.79
N ILE A 90 0.42 4.30 11.91
CA ILE A 90 1.49 3.31 11.97
C ILE A 90 1.33 2.48 13.25
N VAL A 91 1.56 1.17 13.15
CA VAL A 91 1.48 0.28 14.33
C VAL A 91 2.73 0.49 15.18
N ASP A 92 2.52 0.97 16.42
CA ASP A 92 3.60 1.19 17.37
C ASP A 92 4.25 -0.11 17.82
N GLN A 93 5.56 -0.06 18.10
CA GLN A 93 6.32 -1.18 18.63
C GLN A 93 5.73 -1.70 19.96
N LYS A 94 5.20 -0.80 20.80
CA LYS A 94 4.53 -1.16 22.06
C LYS A 94 3.34 -2.09 21.83
N THR A 95 2.55 -1.85 20.78
CA THR A 95 1.42 -2.71 20.40
C THR A 95 1.91 -4.08 19.95
N ILE A 96 3.00 -4.14 19.18
CA ILE A 96 3.63 -5.40 18.77
C ILE A 96 4.09 -6.18 20.00
N ASP A 97 4.69 -5.52 20.99
CA ASP A 97 5.15 -6.17 22.22
C ASP A 97 3.98 -6.65 23.10
N SER A 98 2.89 -5.87 23.22
CA SER A 98 1.66 -6.32 23.88
C SER A 98 1.07 -7.57 23.22
N ILE A 99 1.11 -7.66 21.90
CA ILE A 99 0.65 -8.84 21.15
C ILE A 99 1.56 -10.03 21.41
N ARG A 100 2.88 -9.82 21.45
CA ARG A 100 3.86 -10.87 21.78
C ARG A 100 3.61 -11.45 23.16
N GLU A 101 3.24 -10.61 24.12
CA GLU A 101 2.90 -11.05 25.47
C GLU A 101 1.55 -11.77 25.51
N ALA A 102 0.52 -11.22 24.87
CA ALA A 102 -0.84 -11.77 24.88
C ALA A 102 -0.98 -13.13 24.16
N ILE A 103 -0.25 -13.31 23.05
CA ILE A 103 -0.26 -14.56 22.27
C ILE A 103 0.57 -15.65 22.99
N GLY A 104 1.45 -15.25 23.91
CA GLY A 104 2.24 -16.12 24.77
C GLY A 104 3.49 -16.72 24.08
N HIS A 105 4.41 -17.26 24.89
CA HIS A 105 5.70 -17.81 24.46
C HIS A 105 5.59 -19.00 23.48
N ASN A 106 4.41 -19.58 23.31
CA ASN A 106 4.19 -20.72 22.43
C ASN A 106 4.03 -20.32 20.95
N ILE A 107 4.06 -19.02 20.66
CA ILE A 107 3.90 -18.45 19.33
C ILE A 107 5.01 -17.43 19.09
N GLN A 108 5.91 -17.73 18.16
CA GLN A 108 6.95 -16.79 17.78
C GLN A 108 6.35 -15.74 16.85
N VAL A 109 6.44 -14.46 17.25
CA VAL A 109 6.01 -13.32 16.42
C VAL A 109 7.24 -12.65 15.83
N LYS A 110 7.35 -12.61 14.50
CA LYS A 110 8.33 -11.79 13.79
C LYS A 110 7.60 -10.59 13.16
N GLY A 111 7.82 -9.41 13.73
CA GLY A 111 7.33 -8.15 13.19
C GLY A 111 8.33 -7.57 12.21
N HIS A 112 7.92 -7.28 10.97
CA HIS A 112 8.65 -6.37 10.08
C HIS A 112 7.67 -5.30 9.59
N PRO A 113 7.99 -4.00 9.78
CA PRO A 113 7.31 -2.95 9.05
C PRO A 113 7.64 -3.17 7.57
N GLU A 114 6.66 -3.60 6.78
CA GLU A 114 6.83 -3.61 5.33
C GLU A 114 6.59 -2.18 4.87
N ALA A 115 7.69 -1.43 4.76
CA ALA A 115 7.60 -0.07 4.23
C ALA A 115 7.04 -0.16 2.80
N PRO A 116 5.99 0.60 2.46
CA PRO A 116 5.66 0.78 1.06
C PRO A 116 6.91 1.28 0.33
N PRO A 117 7.17 0.83 -0.91
CA PRO A 117 8.31 1.33 -1.68
C PRO A 117 8.23 2.87 -1.66
N ALA A 118 9.22 3.51 -1.03
CA ALA A 118 9.18 4.95 -0.83
C ALA A 118 8.95 5.62 -2.19
N PRO A 119 7.96 6.53 -2.33
CA PRO A 119 7.89 7.37 -3.51
C PRO A 119 9.20 8.15 -3.53
N GLN A 120 10.06 7.81 -4.49
CA GLN A 120 11.26 8.59 -4.75
C GLN A 120 10.77 9.99 -5.12
N LYS A 121 10.83 10.94 -4.18
CA LYS A 121 10.79 12.37 -4.48
C LYS A 121 11.98 12.67 -5.37
N LYS A 122 11.81 12.46 -6.67
CA LYS A 122 12.68 13.06 -7.67
C LYS A 122 12.09 14.43 -7.92
N GLU A 123 12.81 15.43 -7.42
CA GLU A 123 12.73 16.80 -7.89
C GLU A 123 12.98 16.76 -9.41
N SER A 124 11.92 16.66 -10.19
CA SER A 124 11.99 16.92 -11.61
C SER A 124 12.12 18.44 -11.79
N PRO A 125 13.07 18.95 -12.60
CA PRO A 125 13.19 20.37 -12.88
C PRO A 125 12.09 20.86 -13.86
N THR A 126 10.84 20.45 -13.64
CA THR A 126 9.66 20.83 -14.44
C THR A 126 8.98 22.10 -13.91
N TRP A 127 9.44 22.67 -12.79
CA TRP A 127 8.90 23.94 -12.28
C TRP A 127 9.15 25.13 -13.23
N PHE A 128 10.07 25.00 -14.20
CA PHE A 128 10.32 25.99 -15.24
C PHE A 128 9.21 26.05 -16.33
N LEU A 129 8.20 25.16 -16.32
CA LEU A 129 7.14 25.16 -17.34
C LEU A 129 5.81 25.78 -16.87
N PHE A 130 5.67 26.18 -15.60
CA PHE A 130 4.42 26.76 -15.08
C PHE A 130 4.41 28.30 -15.03
N ALA A 131 5.51 28.99 -15.38
CA ALA A 131 5.58 30.45 -15.31
C ALA A 131 4.73 31.21 -16.36
N ASN A 132 4.13 30.52 -17.35
CA ASN A 132 3.37 31.17 -18.43
C ASN A 132 1.86 30.88 -18.45
N LEU A 133 1.29 30.26 -17.41
CA LEU A 133 -0.14 29.86 -17.41
C LEU A 133 -1.09 30.80 -16.65
N PHE A 134 -0.60 31.88 -16.03
CA PHE A 134 -1.46 32.96 -15.53
C PHE A 134 -1.47 34.15 -16.49
N ARG A 135 -2.17 33.97 -17.62
CA ARG A 135 -2.75 35.09 -18.36
C ARG A 135 -4.28 34.91 -18.33
N PRO A 136 -5.03 35.75 -17.60
CA PRO A 136 -6.49 35.62 -17.56
C PRO A 136 -7.06 35.96 -18.94
N ARG A 137 -7.79 35.01 -19.52
CA ARG A 137 -8.67 35.22 -20.69
C ARG A 137 -9.90 36.00 -20.21
N SER A 138 -10.09 37.22 -20.70
CA SER A 138 -11.37 37.93 -20.59
C SER A 138 -12.41 37.30 -21.53
N LEU A 139 -13.63 37.18 -21.03
CA LEU A 139 -14.83 36.68 -21.72
C LEU A 139 -15.40 37.72 -22.71
N PRO A 140 -16.23 37.32 -23.68
CA PRO A 140 -16.68 38.17 -24.76
C PRO A 140 -17.93 38.98 -24.38
N SER A 141 -18.03 40.22 -24.87
CA SER A 141 -19.31 40.90 -25.01
C SER A 141 -19.50 41.37 -26.45
N LEU A 142 -20.60 40.89 -27.01
CA LEU A 142 -21.25 41.36 -28.24
C LEU A 142 -21.59 42.85 -28.06
N GLY A 143 -21.22 43.69 -29.03
CA GLY A 143 -21.54 45.12 -29.04
C GLY A 143 -21.49 45.68 -30.46
N MET A 144 -22.61 46.23 -30.88
CA MET A 144 -23.00 46.61 -32.24
C MET A 144 -22.59 48.06 -32.60
N PHE A 145 -22.59 48.36 -33.91
CA PHE A 145 -22.64 49.69 -34.59
C PHE A 145 -21.32 50.51 -34.70
N VAL A 146 -20.78 50.77 -35.90
CA VAL A 146 -21.16 51.77 -36.95
C VAL A 146 -20.93 53.20 -36.41
N ARG A 147 -20.09 54.07 -36.97
CA ARG A 147 -19.77 54.42 -38.36
C ARG A 147 -18.39 55.05 -38.43
#